data_AF-A0A9W9ZAH2-F1
#
_entry.id   AF-A0A9W9ZAH2-F1
#
_cell.length_a   1.000
_cell.length_b   1.000
_cell.length_c   1.000
_cell.angle_alpha   90.00
_cell.angle_beta   90.00
_cell.angle_gamma   90.00
#
_symmetry.space_group_name_H-M   'P 1'
#
loop_
_entity.id
_entity.type
_entity.pdbx_description
1 polymer ?
#
loop_
_entity_poly.entity_id
_entity_poly.type
_entity_poly.pdbx_seq_one_letter_code
_entity_poly.pdbx_strand_id
1 'polypeptide(L)'
;MQTTTRRLAVADTGYHCTDFSVNEDWIQGENTFNYTFPDEGPWLISYSGCCWISLTNGGNGNWLLSTTVNLTIRHDNGKINSSPISATSPIMRIQRGCPRTISIPRRTRTATKCAVDGQLVLKENAVEKCTLRLHSNAALGWHAVAITLEDFPASTTNFQMATPFSHASLQFLVHVSSSSGPCSRAPVLTGQSPDDGSCEEVPDGDTFYSIIEAKHIDSSRR
;
A
#
# COMPACT_ATOMS: atom_id res chain seq x y z
N MET A 1 8.67 32.80 15.16
CA MET A 1 9.54 32.54 14.00
C MET A 1 8.77 31.60 13.08
N GLN A 2 8.26 32.11 11.95
CA GLN A 2 7.58 31.27 10.95
C GLN A 2 8.65 30.53 10.16
N THR A 3 8.77 29.23 10.38
CA THR A 3 9.60 28.35 9.54
C THR A 3 8.95 28.28 8.17
N THR A 4 9.46 29.02 7.21
CA THR A 4 9.02 28.94 5.81
C THR A 4 9.48 27.59 5.25
N THR A 5 8.58 26.62 5.17
CA THR A 5 8.84 25.32 4.54
C THR A 5 9.08 25.53 3.05
N ARG A 6 10.35 25.57 2.63
CA ARG A 6 10.74 25.73 1.24
C ARG A 6 10.42 24.44 0.48
N ARG A 7 9.42 24.49 -0.41
CA ARG A 7 9.10 23.37 -1.32
C ARG A 7 10.04 23.42 -2.51
N LEU A 8 10.77 22.33 -2.74
CA LEU A 8 11.66 22.15 -3.87
C LEU A 8 11.15 20.97 -4.70
N ALA A 9 11.05 21.15 -6.02
CA ALA A 9 10.83 20.03 -6.92
C ALA A 9 12.15 19.25 -7.05
N VAL A 10 12.14 17.98 -6.61
CA VAL A 10 13.34 17.12 -6.58
C VAL A 10 13.37 16.08 -7.70
N ALA A 11 12.24 15.85 -8.37
CA ALA A 11 12.10 14.88 -9.45
C ALA A 11 10.95 15.25 -10.39
N ASP A 12 11.00 14.76 -11.63
CA ASP A 12 9.84 14.71 -12.52
C ASP A 12 8.87 13.62 -12.03
N THR A 13 7.57 13.93 -12.07
CA THR A 13 6.49 13.02 -11.69
C THR A 13 6.10 12.07 -12.84
N GLY A 14 6.71 12.20 -14.01
CA GLY A 14 6.58 11.24 -15.10
C GLY A 14 6.95 9.82 -14.63
N TYR A 15 6.24 8.82 -15.15
CA TYR A 15 6.46 7.41 -14.82
C TYR A 15 6.26 6.53 -16.06
N HIS A 16 6.88 5.35 -16.03
CA HIS A 16 6.63 4.32 -17.02
C HIS A 16 5.33 3.60 -16.67
N CYS A 17 4.32 3.72 -17.54
CA CYS A 17 3.07 2.99 -17.40
C CYS A 17 3.35 1.49 -17.47
N THR A 18 2.98 0.76 -16.42
CA THR A 18 3.12 -0.69 -16.34
C THR A 18 1.78 -1.40 -16.55
N ASP A 19 0.67 -0.75 -16.21
CA ASP A 19 -0.68 -1.28 -16.43
C ASP A 19 -1.72 -0.15 -16.47
N PHE A 20 -2.85 -0.37 -17.14
CA PHE A 20 -3.96 0.57 -17.17
C PHE A 20 -5.28 -0.10 -17.57
N SER A 21 -6.39 0.51 -17.17
CA SER A 21 -7.72 0.15 -17.63
C SER A 21 -8.50 1.40 -18.01
N VAL A 22 -8.79 1.55 -19.30
CA VAL A 22 -9.64 2.65 -19.80
C VAL A 22 -11.07 2.50 -19.31
N ASN A 23 -11.57 1.26 -19.23
CA ASN A 23 -12.94 0.99 -18.80
C ASN A 23 -13.14 1.27 -17.30
N GLU A 24 -12.10 1.07 -16.50
CA GLU A 24 -12.16 1.25 -15.04
C GLU A 24 -11.49 2.55 -14.58
N ASP A 25 -10.97 3.36 -15.51
CA ASP A 25 -10.35 4.67 -15.30
C ASP A 25 -9.21 4.65 -14.27
N TRP A 26 -8.24 3.75 -14.47
CA TRP A 26 -7.03 3.72 -13.65
C TRP A 26 -5.78 3.42 -14.48
N ILE A 27 -4.65 3.86 -13.94
CA ILE A 27 -3.31 3.62 -14.48
C ILE A 27 -2.36 3.30 -13.32
N GLN A 28 -1.41 2.41 -13.56
CA GLN A 28 -0.31 2.09 -12.67
C GLN A 28 1.00 2.28 -13.43
N GLY A 29 2.02 2.73 -12.71
CA GLY A 29 3.35 2.87 -13.27
C GLY A 29 4.40 3.02 -12.20
N GLU A 30 5.65 3.02 -12.63
CA GLU A 30 6.79 3.16 -11.77
C GLU A 30 7.80 4.16 -12.34
N ASN A 31 8.52 4.81 -11.44
CA ASN A 31 9.67 5.63 -11.76
C ASN A 31 10.70 5.52 -10.64
N THR A 32 11.96 5.58 -11.00
CA THR A 32 13.08 5.68 -10.06
C THR A 32 13.91 6.90 -10.42
N PHE A 33 14.24 7.71 -9.42
CA PHE A 33 15.13 8.84 -9.58
C PHE A 33 16.16 8.86 -8.46
N ASN A 34 17.30 9.49 -8.74
CA ASN A 34 18.34 9.74 -7.75
C ASN A 34 18.36 11.22 -7.40
N TYR A 35 18.46 11.52 -6.10
CA TYR A 35 18.56 12.89 -5.61
C TYR A 35 19.59 12.98 -4.48
N THR A 36 20.47 13.98 -4.54
CA THR A 36 21.47 14.25 -3.51
C THR A 36 20.95 15.32 -2.57
N PHE A 37 20.68 14.96 -1.32
CA PHE A 37 20.27 15.91 -0.29
C PHE A 37 21.46 16.77 0.18
N PRO A 38 21.22 18.05 0.57
CA PRO A 38 22.30 18.94 0.99
C PRO A 38 22.81 18.63 2.40
N ASP A 39 22.01 17.96 3.23
CA ASP A 39 22.35 17.52 4.58
C ASP A 39 21.58 16.23 4.95
N GLU A 40 21.77 15.76 6.18
CA GLU A 40 21.22 14.49 6.66
C GLU A 40 19.68 14.47 6.83
N GLY A 41 19.01 15.62 6.81
CA GLY A 41 17.56 15.74 7.01
C GLY A 41 17.13 15.95 8.47
N PRO A 42 15.85 15.64 8.82
CA PRO A 42 14.88 14.88 8.03
C PRO A 42 14.23 15.68 6.89
N TRP A 43 14.09 15.05 5.73
CA TRP A 43 13.44 15.60 4.55
C TRP A 43 12.10 14.92 4.30
N LEU A 44 11.04 15.71 4.10
CA LEU A 44 9.75 15.19 3.65
C LEU A 44 9.68 15.28 2.13
N ILE A 45 9.64 14.14 1.46
CA ILE A 45 9.30 14.06 0.03
C ILE A 45 7.81 13.79 -0.06
N SER A 46 7.12 14.52 -0.91
CA SER A 46 5.71 14.26 -1.15
C SER A 46 5.32 14.46 -2.60
N TYR A 47 4.28 13.72 -2.97
CA TYR A 47 3.57 13.84 -4.22
C TYR A 47 2.09 14.02 -3.89
N SER A 48 1.44 15.02 -4.47
CA SER A 48 0.05 15.33 -4.17
C SER A 48 -0.68 15.73 -5.42
N GLY A 49 -1.98 15.42 -5.46
CA GLY A 49 -2.82 15.81 -6.57
C GLY A 49 -4.28 15.92 -6.16
N CYS A 50 -5.05 16.35 -7.14
CA CYS A 50 -6.50 16.27 -7.14
C CYS A 50 -6.92 15.31 -8.26
N CYS A 51 -7.99 14.56 -8.13
CA CYS A 51 -8.75 14.28 -6.92
C CYS A 51 -8.95 12.77 -6.85
N TRP A 52 -9.25 12.26 -5.67
CA TRP A 52 -9.80 10.91 -5.59
C TRP A 52 -11.01 10.77 -6.52
N ILE A 53 -11.20 9.57 -7.06
CA ILE A 53 -12.44 9.19 -7.75
C ILE A 53 -13.64 9.37 -6.82
N SER A 54 -14.86 9.22 -7.34
CA SER A 54 -16.06 9.34 -6.49
C SER A 54 -16.10 8.27 -5.41
N LEU A 55 -15.90 8.68 -4.15
CA LEU A 55 -15.86 7.80 -2.98
C LEU A 55 -17.19 7.79 -2.24
N THR A 56 -17.56 6.61 -1.73
CA THR A 56 -18.71 6.40 -0.85
C THR A 56 -18.54 7.10 0.50
N ASN A 57 -17.32 7.16 1.01
CA ASN A 57 -16.94 7.87 2.23
C ASN A 57 -15.72 8.75 1.93
N GLY A 58 -15.68 9.99 2.43
CA GLY A 58 -14.50 10.85 2.34
C GLY A 58 -14.44 11.84 1.17
N GLY A 59 -15.42 11.84 0.26
CA GLY A 59 -15.53 12.83 -0.84
C GLY A 59 -14.41 12.77 -1.89
N ASN A 60 -14.54 13.56 -2.96
CA ASN A 60 -13.54 13.69 -4.05
C ASN A 60 -12.36 14.57 -3.61
N GLY A 61 -11.76 14.26 -2.47
CA GLY A 61 -10.71 15.07 -1.85
C GLY A 61 -9.37 14.99 -2.59
N ASN A 62 -8.47 15.89 -2.23
CA ASN A 62 -7.07 15.80 -2.63
C ASN A 62 -6.42 14.56 -1.99
N TRP A 63 -5.42 14.00 -2.66
CA TRP A 63 -4.59 12.94 -2.13
C TRP A 63 -3.15 13.43 -1.93
N LEU A 64 -2.45 12.80 -0.99
CA LEU A 64 -1.06 13.08 -0.65
C LEU A 64 -0.36 11.77 -0.38
N LEU A 65 0.70 11.48 -1.13
CA LEU A 65 1.67 10.44 -0.85
C LEU A 65 2.92 11.10 -0.29
N SER A 66 3.46 10.59 0.81
CA SER A 66 4.69 11.12 1.38
C SER A 66 5.61 10.05 1.95
N THR A 67 6.88 10.40 2.03
CA THR A 67 7.92 9.61 2.69
C THR A 67 8.90 10.57 3.37
N THR A 68 9.40 10.18 4.54
CA THR A 68 10.52 10.89 5.17
C THR A 68 11.83 10.21 4.81
N VAL A 69 12.79 10.99 4.33
CA VAL A 69 14.18 10.58 4.15
C VAL A 69 15.01 11.18 5.27
N ASN A 70 15.66 10.29 6.03
CA ASN A 70 16.61 10.66 7.07
C ASN A 70 17.90 9.87 6.82
N LEU A 71 18.98 10.60 6.50
CA LEU A 71 20.27 10.05 6.13
C LEU A 71 21.21 9.92 7.33
N THR A 72 20.77 10.28 8.54
CA THR A 72 21.58 10.13 9.76
C THR A 72 21.96 8.67 9.97
N ILE A 73 23.23 8.43 10.26
CA ILE A 73 23.75 7.09 10.53
C ILE A 73 23.15 6.58 11.84
N ARG A 74 22.51 5.41 11.78
CA ARG A 74 21.90 4.82 12.96
C ARG A 74 22.96 4.34 13.93
N HIS A 75 22.76 4.65 15.21
CA HIS A 75 23.67 4.21 16.28
C HIS A 75 23.68 2.68 16.45
N ASP A 76 22.58 1.98 16.18
CA ASP A 76 22.45 0.56 16.49
C ASP A 76 23.20 -0.37 15.51
N ASN A 77 23.34 0.02 14.24
CA ASN A 77 23.98 -0.80 13.22
C ASN A 77 25.00 -0.07 12.35
N GLY A 78 25.25 1.23 12.58
CA GLY A 78 26.19 2.04 11.83
C GLY A 78 25.81 2.26 10.36
N LYS A 79 24.55 2.03 9.97
CA LYS A 79 24.05 2.20 8.61
C LYS A 79 22.98 3.29 8.55
N ILE A 80 22.81 3.88 7.37
CA ILE A 80 21.67 4.74 7.06
C ILE A 80 20.40 3.90 7.05
N ASN A 81 19.26 4.50 7.41
CA ASN A 81 17.99 3.78 7.36
C ASN A 81 17.60 3.37 5.94
N SER A 82 16.98 2.20 5.80
CA SER A 82 16.38 1.76 4.54
C SER A 82 14.87 1.71 4.73
N SER A 83 14.15 2.63 4.10
CA SER A 83 12.70 2.71 4.19
C SER A 83 12.02 1.41 3.72
N PRO A 84 10.85 1.05 4.27
CA PRO A 84 10.11 -0.12 3.85
C PRO A 84 9.61 0.06 2.41
N ILE A 85 9.62 -1.03 1.66
CA ILE A 85 9.05 -1.09 0.32
C ILE A 85 7.73 -1.85 0.42
N SER A 86 6.67 -1.29 -0.15
CA SER A 86 5.34 -1.91 -0.20
C SER A 86 4.70 -1.61 -1.56
N ALA A 87 4.09 -2.63 -2.14
CA ALA A 87 3.32 -2.53 -3.36
C ALA A 87 2.07 -3.41 -3.22
N THR A 88 0.96 -2.96 -3.79
CA THR A 88 -0.30 -3.70 -3.76
C THR A 88 -1.10 -3.44 -5.04
N SER A 89 -2.13 -4.24 -5.28
CA SER A 89 -3.06 -4.01 -6.38
C SER A 89 -3.74 -2.65 -6.21
N PRO A 90 -3.81 -1.82 -7.26
CA PRO A 90 -4.39 -0.47 -7.17
C PRO A 90 -5.89 -0.53 -6.86
N ILE A 91 -6.54 -1.65 -7.21
CA ILE A 91 -7.95 -1.90 -6.95
C ILE A 91 -8.13 -3.28 -6.30
N MET A 92 -8.90 -3.32 -5.22
CA MET A 92 -9.37 -4.55 -4.58
C MET A 92 -10.89 -4.62 -4.62
N ARG A 93 -11.42 -5.74 -5.13
CA ARG A 93 -12.88 -5.92 -5.27
C ARG A 93 -13.39 -6.85 -4.19
N ILE A 94 -14.40 -6.39 -3.44
CA ILE A 94 -14.95 -7.15 -2.33
C ILE A 94 -16.48 -7.18 -2.40
N GLN A 95 -17.04 -8.33 -2.06
CA GLN A 95 -18.47 -8.53 -1.92
C GLN A 95 -18.94 -8.10 -0.52
N ARG A 96 -19.97 -7.26 -0.46
CA ARG A 96 -20.66 -6.93 0.80
C ARG A 96 -21.19 -8.21 1.46
N GLY A 97 -21.09 -8.29 2.79
CA GLY A 97 -21.52 -9.45 3.56
C GLY A 97 -20.40 -10.48 3.76
N CYS A 98 -19.28 -10.35 3.05
CA CYS A 98 -18.15 -11.27 3.12
C CYS A 98 -16.97 -10.59 3.83
N PRO A 99 -16.70 -10.92 5.11
CA PRO A 99 -15.52 -10.44 5.79
C PRO A 99 -14.25 -10.83 5.02
N ARG A 100 -13.34 -9.89 4.85
CA ARG A 100 -12.05 -10.12 4.21
C ARG A 100 -10.94 -9.49 5.03
N THR A 101 -9.81 -10.18 5.06
CA THR A 101 -8.56 -9.64 5.60
C THR A 101 -7.64 -9.39 4.42
N ILE A 102 -7.17 -8.16 4.28
CA ILE A 102 -6.19 -7.76 3.29
C ILE A 102 -4.84 -7.70 4.01
N SER A 103 -3.85 -8.44 3.53
CA SER A 103 -2.48 -8.34 4.02
C SER A 103 -1.73 -7.33 3.16
N ILE A 104 -1.11 -6.33 3.77
CA ILE A 104 -0.29 -5.36 3.05
C ILE A 104 1.12 -5.92 2.90
N PRO A 105 1.59 -6.17 1.66
CA PRO A 105 2.94 -6.67 1.45
C PRO A 105 3.97 -5.67 1.96
N ARG A 106 5.01 -6.15 2.64
CA ARG A 106 6.08 -5.31 3.16
C ARG A 106 7.42 -6.01 3.01
N ARG A 107 8.34 -5.36 2.29
CA ARG A 107 9.74 -5.75 2.25
C ARG A 107 10.57 -4.76 3.04
N THR A 108 11.08 -5.20 4.18
CA THR A 108 12.02 -4.44 5.01
C THR A 108 12.77 -5.35 5.98
N ARG A 109 13.95 -4.91 6.42
CA ARG A 109 14.83 -5.65 7.33
C ARG A 109 14.62 -5.29 8.81
N THR A 110 13.70 -4.38 9.10
CA THR A 110 13.49 -3.73 10.41
C THR A 110 12.06 -3.94 10.91
N ALA A 111 11.78 -3.50 12.15
CA ALA A 111 10.43 -3.54 12.68
C ALA A 111 9.59 -2.47 11.99
N THR A 112 8.38 -2.81 11.54
CA THR A 112 7.47 -1.82 10.92
C THR A 112 6.09 -1.96 11.50
N LYS A 113 5.45 -0.82 11.68
CA LYS A 113 4.05 -0.71 12.06
C LYS A 113 3.30 -0.04 10.92
N CYS A 114 2.09 -0.49 10.66
CA CYS A 114 1.21 0.16 9.70
C CYS A 114 0.21 1.03 10.47
N ALA A 115 0.17 2.31 10.11
CA ALA A 115 -0.81 3.28 10.57
C ALA A 115 -1.72 3.64 9.41
N VAL A 116 -3.02 3.70 9.62
CA VAL A 116 -3.98 4.09 8.57
C VAL A 116 -4.47 5.49 8.85
N ASP A 117 -4.43 6.32 7.82
CA ASP A 117 -4.88 7.70 7.87
C ASP A 117 -6.15 7.83 7.04
N GLY A 118 -7.24 8.33 7.64
CA GLY A 118 -8.53 8.52 6.99
C GLY A 118 -9.71 7.76 7.58
N GLN A 119 -10.90 8.16 7.14
CA GLN A 119 -12.21 7.69 7.61
C GLN A 119 -12.59 6.33 7.00
N LEU A 120 -11.72 5.33 7.13
CA LEU A 120 -12.10 3.96 6.82
C LEU A 120 -13.01 3.44 7.93
N VAL A 121 -14.27 3.12 7.60
CA VAL A 121 -15.11 2.24 8.41
C VAL A 121 -14.65 0.79 8.21
N LEU A 122 -13.35 0.55 8.39
CA LEU A 122 -12.72 -0.75 8.52
C LEU A 122 -12.16 -0.76 9.94
N LYS A 123 -12.85 -1.37 10.91
CA LYS A 123 -12.28 -1.41 12.27
C LYS A 123 -10.99 -2.21 12.23
N GLU A 124 -9.92 -1.59 12.69
CA GLU A 124 -8.58 -1.91 12.25
C GLU A 124 -7.77 -2.59 13.35
N ASN A 125 -7.01 -3.61 12.98
CA ASN A 125 -5.92 -4.20 13.77
C ASN A 125 -4.61 -4.18 12.93
N ALA A 126 -4.37 -3.10 12.18
CA ALA A 126 -3.25 -2.98 11.23
C ALA A 126 -1.89 -2.82 11.91
N VAL A 127 -1.87 -2.66 13.23
CA VAL A 127 -0.73 -2.12 13.99
C VAL A 127 0.55 -2.96 13.83
N GLU A 128 0.49 -4.28 13.99
CA GLU A 128 1.72 -5.12 13.98
C GLU A 128 1.82 -6.07 12.79
N LYS A 129 0.69 -6.52 12.24
CA LYS A 129 0.66 -7.46 11.10
C LYS A 129 0.42 -6.80 9.76
N CYS A 130 0.20 -5.48 9.73
CA CYS A 130 -0.16 -4.75 8.51
C CYS A 130 -1.35 -5.39 7.78
N THR A 131 -2.37 -5.81 8.55
CA THR A 131 -3.59 -6.42 8.02
C THR A 131 -4.79 -5.50 8.20
N LEU A 132 -5.54 -5.26 7.12
CA LEU A 132 -6.81 -4.56 7.16
C LEU A 132 -7.95 -5.56 7.23
N ARG A 133 -8.92 -5.33 8.10
CA ARG A 133 -10.10 -6.19 8.21
C ARG A 133 -11.36 -5.47 7.75
N LEU A 134 -11.87 -5.88 6.61
CA LEU A 134 -13.16 -5.42 6.09
C LEU A 134 -14.31 -6.15 6.78
N HIS A 135 -15.25 -5.38 7.31
CA HIS A 135 -16.45 -5.89 7.95
C HIS A 135 -17.55 -6.16 6.92
N SER A 136 -18.46 -7.07 7.25
CA SER A 136 -19.57 -7.49 6.38
C SER A 136 -20.55 -6.36 6.04
N ASN A 137 -20.61 -5.32 6.85
CA ASN A 137 -21.56 -4.20 6.72
C ASN A 137 -21.00 -2.97 5.97
N ALA A 138 -19.87 -3.10 5.28
CA ALA A 138 -19.30 -1.98 4.52
C ALA A 138 -20.29 -1.39 3.48
N ALA A 139 -20.27 -0.07 3.32
CA ALA A 139 -21.10 0.64 2.36
C ALA A 139 -20.71 0.26 0.91
N LEU A 140 -21.68 0.24 -0.02
CA LEU A 140 -21.40 -0.11 -1.43
C LEU A 140 -20.65 1.03 -2.09
N GLY A 141 -19.88 0.71 -3.13
CA GLY A 141 -19.14 1.66 -3.93
C GLY A 141 -17.66 1.70 -3.57
N TRP A 142 -17.01 2.81 -3.93
CA TRP A 142 -15.57 2.98 -3.85
C TRP A 142 -15.14 3.56 -2.50
N HIS A 143 -14.06 3.01 -1.96
CA HIS A 143 -13.42 3.48 -0.73
C HIS A 143 -11.93 3.65 -1.02
N ALA A 144 -11.37 4.80 -0.66
CA ALA A 144 -9.94 5.00 -0.69
C ALA A 144 -9.31 4.43 0.59
N VAL A 145 -8.14 3.82 0.43
CA VAL A 145 -7.31 3.35 1.52
C VAL A 145 -5.97 4.04 1.43
N ALA A 146 -5.56 4.69 2.52
CA ALA A 146 -4.25 5.32 2.67
C ALA A 146 -3.58 4.79 3.94
N ILE A 147 -2.41 4.17 3.77
CA ILE A 147 -1.66 3.52 4.83
C ILE A 147 -0.26 4.12 4.85
N THR A 148 0.28 4.33 6.04
CA THR A 148 1.64 4.72 6.25
C THR A 148 2.36 3.55 6.94
N LEU A 149 3.36 3.00 6.26
CA LEU A 149 4.28 2.01 6.81
C LEU A 149 5.40 2.74 7.52
N GLU A 150 5.42 2.68 8.85
CA GLU A 150 6.40 3.35 9.71
C GLU A 150 7.50 2.37 10.12
N ASP A 151 8.75 2.78 9.93
CA ASP A 151 9.92 1.96 10.20
C ASP A 151 10.56 2.28 11.54
N PHE A 152 10.95 1.26 12.29
CA PHE A 152 11.44 1.38 13.66
C PHE A 152 12.73 0.57 13.89
N PRO A 153 13.51 0.88 14.94
CA PRO A 153 14.58 0.02 15.41
C PRO A 153 14.09 -1.43 15.60
N ALA A 154 14.92 -2.41 15.26
CA ALA A 154 14.53 -3.82 15.31
C ALA A 154 14.15 -4.29 16.73
N SER A 155 14.70 -3.64 17.75
CA SER A 155 14.41 -3.90 19.18
C SER A 155 13.18 -3.17 19.70
N THR A 156 12.43 -2.45 18.85
CA THR A 156 11.25 -1.70 19.28
C THR A 156 10.14 -2.66 19.71
N THR A 157 9.80 -2.62 20.98
CA THR A 157 8.68 -3.39 21.55
C THR A 157 7.47 -2.51 21.90
N ASN A 158 7.67 -1.18 21.98
CA ASN A 158 6.62 -0.21 22.24
C ASN A 158 6.58 0.87 21.14
N PHE A 159 5.78 0.60 20.11
CA PHE A 159 5.59 1.49 18.96
C PHE A 159 4.77 2.77 19.26
N GLN A 160 4.24 2.94 20.48
CA GLN A 160 3.50 4.16 20.86
C GLN A 160 4.45 5.26 21.38
N MET A 161 5.60 4.87 21.92
CA MET A 161 6.60 5.79 22.49
C MET A 161 7.86 5.92 21.61
N ALA A 162 8.04 5.04 20.63
CA ALA A 162 9.16 5.09 19.72
C ALA A 162 8.93 6.12 18.61
N THR A 163 10.01 6.78 18.17
CA THR A 163 9.99 7.62 16.96
C THR A 163 10.37 6.76 15.75
N PRO A 164 9.58 6.74 14.67
CA PRO A 164 9.94 6.01 13.47
C PRO A 164 11.14 6.65 12.77
N PHE A 165 12.02 5.85 12.20
CA PHE A 165 13.16 6.31 11.40
C PHE A 165 12.75 6.89 10.05
N SER A 166 11.73 6.29 9.44
CA SER A 166 11.20 6.68 8.14
C SER A 166 9.77 6.17 8.01
N HIS A 167 9.07 6.63 6.99
CA HIS A 167 7.77 6.07 6.64
C HIS A 167 7.59 6.05 5.13
N ALA A 168 6.77 5.12 4.62
CA ALA A 168 6.34 5.08 3.24
C ALA A 168 4.81 5.02 3.17
N SER A 169 4.19 5.89 2.38
CA SER A 169 2.75 5.83 2.12
C SER A 169 2.41 4.81 1.04
N LEU A 170 1.33 4.06 1.25
CA LEU A 170 0.69 3.18 0.28
C LEU A 170 -0.78 3.60 0.13
N GLN A 171 -1.24 3.72 -1.11
CA GLN A 171 -2.61 4.10 -1.42
C GLN A 171 -3.22 3.18 -2.46
N PHE A 172 -4.48 2.79 -2.27
CA PHE A 172 -5.23 1.96 -3.21
C PHE A 172 -6.74 2.12 -3.00
N LEU A 173 -7.53 1.55 -3.91
CA LEU A 173 -8.98 1.61 -3.88
C LEU A 173 -9.59 0.25 -3.53
N VAL A 174 -10.67 0.28 -2.76
CA VAL A 174 -11.52 -0.88 -2.49
C VAL A 174 -12.90 -0.62 -3.07
N HIS A 175 -13.37 -1.51 -3.95
CA HIS A 175 -14.73 -1.48 -4.47
C HIS A 175 -15.61 -2.53 -3.77
N VAL A 176 -16.61 -2.08 -3.04
CA VAL A 176 -17.59 -2.94 -2.37
C VAL A 176 -18.85 -3.07 -3.21
N SER A 177 -19.16 -4.28 -3.64
CA SER A 177 -20.32 -4.57 -4.49
C SER A 177 -21.30 -5.54 -3.82
N SER A 178 -22.58 -5.44 -4.17
CA SER A 178 -23.58 -6.43 -3.77
C SER A 178 -23.52 -7.63 -4.71
N SER A 179 -23.63 -8.84 -4.16
CA SER A 179 -23.77 -10.07 -4.92
C SER A 179 -24.72 -11.01 -4.18
N SER A 180 -25.50 -11.78 -4.95
CA SER A 180 -26.44 -12.77 -4.45
C SER A 180 -25.79 -14.14 -4.16
N GLY A 181 -24.52 -14.33 -4.57
CA GLY A 181 -23.78 -15.57 -4.34
C GLY A 181 -23.23 -15.66 -2.91
N PRO A 182 -22.94 -16.89 -2.40
CA PRO A 182 -22.29 -17.05 -1.10
C PRO A 182 -20.83 -16.59 -1.16
N CYS A 183 -20.27 -16.21 0.00
CA CYS A 183 -18.87 -15.76 0.10
C CYS A 183 -17.83 -16.81 -0.33
N SER A 184 -18.21 -18.10 -0.28
CA SER A 184 -17.41 -19.23 -0.74
C SER A 184 -17.35 -19.40 -2.25
N ARG A 185 -18.15 -18.61 -3.01
CA ARG A 185 -18.19 -18.65 -4.48
C ARG A 185 -17.01 -17.93 -5.14
N ALA A 186 -16.11 -17.33 -4.35
CA ALA A 186 -14.92 -16.72 -4.89
C ALA A 186 -14.08 -17.77 -5.64
N PRO A 187 -13.51 -17.43 -6.81
CA PRO A 187 -12.59 -18.31 -7.50
C PRO A 187 -11.37 -18.55 -6.60
N VAL A 188 -10.82 -19.75 -6.65
CA VAL A 188 -9.59 -20.11 -5.96
C VAL A 188 -8.51 -20.30 -7.00
N LEU A 189 -7.34 -19.72 -6.74
CA LEU A 189 -6.16 -19.91 -7.57
C LEU A 189 -5.77 -21.39 -7.52
N THR A 190 -5.46 -21.96 -8.68
CA THR A 190 -5.11 -23.37 -8.85
C THR A 190 -3.84 -23.49 -9.69
N GLY A 191 -3.32 -24.73 -9.78
CA GLY A 191 -2.26 -25.08 -10.74
C GLY A 191 -0.93 -24.41 -10.45
N GLN A 192 -0.32 -23.83 -11.50
CA GLN A 192 0.99 -23.15 -11.45
C GLN A 192 0.91 -21.67 -11.02
N SER A 193 -0.27 -21.20 -10.57
CA SER A 193 -0.40 -19.84 -10.05
C SER A 193 0.57 -19.64 -8.89
N PRO A 194 1.36 -18.56 -8.86
CA PRO A 194 2.20 -18.23 -7.72
C PRO A 194 1.36 -18.17 -6.44
N ASP A 195 1.93 -18.69 -5.36
CA ASP A 195 1.29 -18.64 -4.05
C ASP A 195 1.08 -17.19 -3.61
N ASP A 196 -0.04 -16.94 -2.91
CA ASP A 196 -0.31 -15.60 -2.35
C ASP A 196 0.81 -15.17 -1.40
N GLY A 197 1.49 -14.07 -1.75
CA GLY A 197 2.65 -13.57 -1.01
C GLY A 197 3.99 -14.21 -1.37
N SER A 198 4.09 -15.02 -2.43
CA SER A 198 5.40 -15.45 -2.94
C SER A 198 6.20 -14.27 -3.51
N CYS A 199 7.52 -14.37 -3.43
CA CYS A 199 8.45 -13.39 -4.01
C CYS A 199 9.22 -14.06 -5.14
N GLU A 200 9.07 -13.55 -6.35
CA GLU A 200 9.85 -13.98 -7.51
C GLU A 200 10.91 -12.91 -7.83
N GLU A 201 12.18 -13.30 -7.80
CA GLU A 201 13.28 -12.39 -8.16
C GLU A 201 13.42 -12.35 -9.68
N VAL A 202 13.34 -11.13 -10.23
CA VAL A 202 13.50 -10.88 -11.67
C VAL A 202 14.74 -10.00 -11.85
N PRO A 203 15.77 -10.46 -12.57
CA PRO A 203 16.96 -9.65 -12.83
C PRO A 203 16.65 -8.38 -13.61
N ASP A 204 17.51 -7.37 -13.46
CA ASP A 204 17.39 -6.11 -14.19
C ASP A 204 17.43 -6.35 -15.71
N GLY A 205 16.39 -5.92 -16.41
CA GLY A 205 16.25 -6.07 -17.87
C GLY A 205 15.59 -7.37 -18.32
N ASP A 206 15.27 -8.29 -17.42
CA ASP A 206 14.55 -9.52 -17.73
C ASP A 206 13.03 -9.35 -17.70
N THR A 207 12.32 -10.30 -18.29
CA THR A 207 10.86 -10.36 -18.29
C THR A 207 10.37 -11.55 -17.48
N PHE A 208 9.44 -11.29 -16.56
CA PHE A 208 8.77 -12.33 -15.79
C PHE A 208 7.51 -12.82 -16.50
N TYR A 209 7.38 -14.14 -16.62
CA TYR A 209 6.19 -14.81 -17.16
C TYR A 209 5.56 -15.70 -16.10
N SER A 210 4.25 -15.55 -15.88
CA SER A 210 3.49 -16.37 -14.95
C SER A 210 2.10 -16.67 -15.53
N ILE A 211 1.56 -17.85 -15.18
CA ILE A 211 0.21 -18.27 -15.56
C ILE A 211 -0.67 -18.13 -14.32
N ILE A 212 -1.72 -17.31 -14.43
CA ILE A 212 -2.76 -17.21 -13.38
C ILE A 212 -3.92 -18.11 -13.77
N GLU A 213 -4.03 -19.24 -13.09
CA GLU A 213 -5.13 -20.18 -13.25
C GLU A 213 -6.07 -20.09 -12.05
N ALA A 214 -7.36 -19.91 -12.29
CA ALA A 214 -8.34 -19.87 -11.23
C ALA A 214 -9.50 -20.82 -11.54
N LYS A 215 -9.98 -21.52 -10.50
CA LYS A 215 -11.11 -22.43 -10.61
C LYS A 215 -12.23 -22.00 -9.66
N HIS A 216 -13.45 -22.10 -10.14
CA HIS A 216 -14.63 -21.99 -9.29
C HIS A 216 -14.76 -23.25 -8.41
N ILE A 217 -14.88 -23.08 -7.10
CA ILE A 217 -15.21 -24.18 -6.19
C ILE A 217 -16.70 -24.48 -6.34
N ASP A 218 -17.03 -25.55 -7.05
CA ASP A 218 -18.38 -26.08 -7.08
C ASP A 218 -18.63 -26.96 -5.84
N SER A 219 -19.37 -26.43 -4.88
CA SER A 219 -19.73 -27.11 -3.64
C SER A 219 -20.81 -28.19 -3.82
N SER A 220 -21.28 -28.45 -5.04
CA SER A 220 -22.31 -29.47 -5.33
C SER A 220 -21.78 -30.91 -5.47
N ARG A 221 -20.47 -31.14 -5.31
CA ARG A 221 -19.82 -32.47 -5.39
C ARG A 221 -19.07 -32.87 -4.11
N ARG A 222 -19.69 -32.74 -2.95
CA ARG A 222 -19.24 -33.37 -1.71
C ARG A 222 -20.34 -34.24 -1.12
#